data_AF-A0A6P5AHN4-F1
#
_entry.id   AF-A0A6P5AHN4-F1
#
_cell.length_a   1.000
_cell.length_b   1.000
_cell.length_c   1.000
_cell.angle_alpha   90.00
_cell.angle_beta   90.00
_cell.angle_gamma   90.00
#
_symmetry.space_group_name_H-M   'P 1'
#
loop_
_entity.id
_entity.type
_entity.pdbx_description
1 polymer ?
#
loop_
_entity_poly.entity_id
_entity_poly.type
_entity_poly.pdbx_seq_one_letter_code
_entity_poly.pdbx_strand_id
1 'polypeptide(L)'
;MGNFPGHAIPGSFFLFFGLWWTIRYSVMWARRMGGRNTGSAAEVCCNNGPGRFLKRVPVEGLCKTMFGIAGIVEEQLVAHWTLIDPRTQQFHELDIWQHNTMYLFFALNGIFDILIAMRAPVPSGIDYVSLSLAYSVEGLLFFYHLHGRIGLDVRLHRLLVLAAGLCAAVSGLEAWKPGTLLLPMVRTACTLLQGTWFWQVGWILYPPFPGHEWDLESHENMMFVSMAFCWHILGILLFMSVVYTVVYHIYQAKEKQRGTELELGPLSSHMLQAHSDSELD
;
A
#
# COMPACT_ATOMS: atom_id res chain seq x y z
N MET A 1 5.06 2.57 20.81
CA MET A 1 4.54 1.44 21.62
C MET A 1 5.29 0.14 21.35
N GLY A 2 5.89 -0.43 22.39
CA GLY A 2 6.36 -1.81 22.39
C GLY A 2 5.26 -2.79 22.81
N ASN A 3 4.25 -3.00 21.96
CA ASN A 3 3.19 -3.99 22.19
C ASN A 3 2.64 -4.55 20.87
N PHE A 4 1.79 -5.58 20.95
CA PHE A 4 1.22 -6.23 19.76
C PHE A 4 0.39 -5.29 18.88
N PRO A 5 -0.59 -4.51 19.40
CA PRO A 5 -1.39 -3.59 18.57
C PRO A 5 -0.54 -2.54 17.85
N GLY A 6 0.50 -2.03 18.53
CA GLY A 6 1.45 -1.06 17.96
C GLY A 6 2.21 -1.57 16.73
N HIS A 7 2.23 -2.88 16.49
CA HIS A 7 2.79 -3.48 15.27
C HIS A 7 1.69 -3.94 14.30
N ALA A 8 0.62 -4.54 14.81
CA ALA A 8 -0.46 -5.08 14.00
C ALA A 8 -1.26 -3.99 13.25
N ILE A 9 -1.49 -2.84 13.89
CA ILE A 9 -2.22 -1.71 13.28
C ILE A 9 -1.48 -1.13 12.07
N PRO A 10 -0.22 -0.64 12.20
CA PRO A 10 0.52 -0.14 11.03
C PRO A 10 0.73 -1.23 9.98
N GLY A 11 1.00 -2.47 10.40
CA GLY A 11 1.08 -3.62 9.48
C GLY A 11 -0.20 -3.81 8.65
N SER A 12 -1.36 -3.67 9.28
CA SER A 12 -2.66 -3.77 8.60
C SER A 12 -2.89 -2.64 7.61
N PHE A 13 -2.47 -1.41 7.90
CA PHE A 13 -2.56 -0.30 6.94
C PHE A 13 -1.68 -0.55 5.70
N PHE A 14 -0.43 -0.99 5.89
CA PHE A 14 0.43 -1.34 4.77
C PHE A 14 -0.12 -2.51 3.95
N LEU A 15 -0.68 -3.54 4.59
CA LEU A 15 -1.34 -4.64 3.88
C LEU A 15 -2.57 -4.18 3.10
N PHE A 16 -3.42 -3.33 3.70
CA PHE A 16 -4.61 -2.80 3.04
C PHE A 16 -4.24 -2.05 1.75
N PHE A 17 -3.29 -1.11 1.82
CA PHE A 17 -2.85 -0.38 0.63
C PHE A 17 -2.08 -1.27 -0.35
N GLY A 18 -1.23 -2.18 0.13
CA GLY A 18 -0.51 -3.14 -0.72
C GLY A 18 -1.45 -4.05 -1.50
N LEU A 19 -2.52 -4.56 -0.88
CA LEU A 19 -3.53 -5.38 -1.56
C LEU A 19 -4.35 -4.55 -2.55
N TRP A 20 -4.78 -3.35 -2.15
CA TRP A 20 -5.48 -2.40 -3.03
C TRP A 20 -4.66 -2.10 -4.30
N TRP A 21 -3.37 -1.77 -4.13
CA TRP A 21 -2.46 -1.50 -5.23
C TRP A 21 -2.18 -2.75 -6.07
N THR A 22 -2.07 -3.93 -5.46
CA THR A 22 -1.90 -5.20 -6.19
C THR A 22 -3.03 -5.40 -7.19
N ILE A 23 -4.29 -5.24 -6.76
CA ILE A 23 -5.44 -5.34 -7.64
C ILE A 23 -5.43 -4.23 -8.70
N ARG A 24 -5.20 -2.97 -8.30
CA ARG A 24 -5.14 -1.84 -9.24
C ARG A 24 -4.13 -2.06 -10.36
N TYR A 25 -2.90 -2.42 -10.01
CA TYR A 25 -1.81 -2.58 -10.97
C TYR A 25 -1.90 -3.89 -11.76
N SER A 26 -2.51 -4.96 -11.23
CA SER A 26 -2.82 -6.17 -12.00
C SER A 26 -3.80 -5.90 -13.15
N VAL A 27 -4.85 -5.10 -12.90
CA VAL A 27 -5.80 -4.70 -13.94
C VAL A 27 -5.13 -3.80 -14.99
N MET A 28 -4.26 -2.87 -14.55
CA MET A 28 -3.47 -2.03 -15.47
C MET A 28 -2.54 -2.86 -16.35
N TRP A 29 -1.87 -3.85 -15.76
CA TRP A 29 -1.00 -4.76 -16.47
C TRP A 29 -1.78 -5.57 -17.51
N ALA A 30 -2.92 -6.13 -17.12
CA ALA A 30 -3.76 -6.92 -18.02
C ALA A 30 -4.25 -6.10 -19.24
N ARG A 31 -4.65 -4.84 -19.02
CA ARG A 31 -5.03 -3.91 -20.10
C ARG A 31 -3.89 -3.64 -21.08
N ARG A 32 -2.67 -3.42 -20.58
CA ARG A 32 -1.48 -3.18 -21.42
C ARG A 32 -1.12 -4.41 -22.27
N MET A 33 -1.22 -5.60 -21.68
CA MET A 33 -0.94 -6.85 -22.40
C MET A 33 -2.06 -7.25 -23.37
N GLY A 34 -3.29 -6.81 -23.15
CA GLY A 34 -4.45 -7.06 -24.01
C GLY A 34 -4.56 -6.17 -25.25
N GLY A 35 -3.50 -5.47 -25.65
CA GLY A 35 -3.46 -4.74 -26.93
C GLY A 35 -4.17 -3.37 -26.96
N ARG A 36 -4.74 -2.89 -25.84
CA ARG A 36 -5.21 -1.50 -25.74
C ARG A 36 -4.02 -0.57 -25.52
N ASN A 37 -3.60 0.08 -26.59
CA ASN A 37 -2.60 1.15 -26.57
C ASN A 37 -3.21 2.42 -25.94
N THR A 38 -3.43 2.43 -24.62
CA THR A 38 -3.79 3.66 -23.90
C THR A 38 -2.53 4.28 -23.33
N GLY A 39 -2.22 5.48 -23.81
CA GLY A 39 -1.02 6.23 -23.46
C GLY A 39 -0.89 6.45 -21.95
N SER A 40 0.35 6.31 -21.48
CA SER A 40 0.85 6.68 -20.14
C SER A 40 0.17 6.03 -18.93
N ALA A 41 0.97 5.65 -17.93
CA ALA A 41 0.49 5.28 -16.59
C ALA A 41 -0.38 6.39 -15.95
N ALA A 42 -0.24 7.65 -16.42
CA ALA A 42 -0.95 8.82 -15.92
C ALA A 42 -2.47 8.79 -16.16
N GLU A 43 -2.97 8.14 -17.22
CA GLU A 43 -4.41 8.12 -17.50
C GLU A 43 -5.22 7.27 -16.50
N VAL A 44 -4.56 6.34 -15.79
CA VAL A 44 -5.22 5.44 -14.84
C VAL A 44 -5.29 6.01 -13.42
N CYS A 45 -4.58 7.09 -13.10
CA CYS A 45 -4.90 7.86 -11.88
C CYS A 45 -6.29 8.50 -11.95
N CYS A 46 -6.87 8.66 -13.15
CA CYS A 46 -8.11 9.40 -13.35
C CYS A 46 -9.25 8.60 -14.02
N ASN A 47 -9.04 7.35 -14.45
CA ASN A 47 -10.08 6.59 -15.14
C ASN A 47 -9.96 5.06 -14.96
N ASN A 48 -10.92 4.43 -14.27
CA ASN A 48 -11.79 3.36 -14.82
C ASN A 48 -12.52 2.50 -13.76
N GLY A 49 -13.82 2.76 -13.57
CA GLY A 49 -14.85 1.93 -12.89
C GLY A 49 -16.23 2.63 -12.94
N PRO A 50 -17.39 1.93 -12.95
CA PRO A 50 -18.69 2.52 -13.27
C PRO A 50 -19.27 3.31 -12.08
N GLY A 51 -19.68 4.57 -12.33
CA GLY A 51 -20.30 5.44 -11.33
C GLY A 51 -19.69 6.85 -11.33
N ARG A 52 -20.34 7.80 -12.03
CA ARG A 52 -19.84 9.17 -12.26
C ARG A 52 -19.60 10.00 -10.97
N PHE A 53 -20.17 9.59 -9.84
CA PHE A 53 -20.04 10.26 -8.54
C PHE A 53 -18.89 9.71 -7.69
N LEU A 54 -18.70 8.38 -7.63
CA LEU A 54 -17.53 7.75 -6.98
C LEU A 54 -16.21 8.06 -7.73
N LYS A 55 -16.27 8.41 -9.02
CA LYS A 55 -15.11 8.81 -9.84
C LYS A 55 -14.41 10.11 -9.38
N ARG A 56 -15.02 10.91 -8.50
CA ARG A 56 -14.44 12.19 -8.03
C ARG A 56 -13.91 12.16 -6.61
N VAL A 57 -14.16 11.08 -5.87
CA VAL A 57 -13.73 10.98 -4.48
C VAL A 57 -12.31 10.40 -4.45
N PRO A 58 -11.30 11.12 -3.95
CA PRO A 58 -9.95 10.60 -3.76
C PRO A 58 -9.93 9.59 -2.62
N VAL A 59 -10.52 8.41 -2.82
CA VAL A 59 -10.69 7.38 -1.77
C VAL A 59 -9.34 7.01 -1.15
N GLU A 60 -8.30 6.82 -1.96
CA GLU A 60 -6.95 6.51 -1.47
C GLU A 60 -6.41 7.62 -0.57
N GLY A 61 -6.50 8.88 -1.03
CA GLY A 61 -6.06 10.04 -0.25
C GLY A 61 -6.85 10.21 1.04
N LEU A 62 -8.18 10.06 0.99
CA LEU A 62 -9.05 10.11 2.16
C LEU A 62 -8.71 9.01 3.15
N CYS A 63 -8.52 7.76 2.70
CA CYS A 63 -8.13 6.67 3.59
C CYS A 63 -6.77 6.93 4.25
N LYS A 64 -5.76 7.38 3.50
CA LYS A 64 -4.43 7.72 4.03
C LYS A 64 -4.52 8.83 5.09
N THR A 65 -5.22 9.92 4.77
CA THR A 65 -5.40 11.04 5.70
C THR A 65 -6.18 10.63 6.94
N MET A 66 -7.29 9.90 6.78
CA MET A 66 -8.11 9.43 7.89
C MET A 66 -7.33 8.48 8.81
N PHE A 67 -6.60 7.50 8.27
CA PHE A 67 -5.82 6.57 9.08
C PHE A 67 -4.66 7.26 9.78
N GLY A 68 -3.95 8.18 9.11
CA GLY A 68 -2.89 8.94 9.76
C GLY A 68 -3.41 9.85 10.88
N ILE A 69 -4.52 10.55 10.67
CA ILE A 69 -5.14 11.38 11.73
C ILE A 69 -5.67 10.51 12.88
N ALA A 70 -6.34 9.40 12.57
CA ALA A 70 -6.86 8.48 13.58
C ALA A 70 -5.73 7.90 14.45
N GLY A 71 -4.60 7.49 13.84
CA GLY A 71 -3.43 7.01 14.56
C GLY A 71 -2.85 8.06 15.51
N ILE A 72 -2.73 9.32 15.06
CA ILE A 72 -2.28 10.43 15.92
C ILE A 72 -3.23 10.61 17.10
N VAL A 73 -4.54 10.65 16.85
CA VAL A 73 -5.53 10.85 17.92
C VAL A 73 -5.49 9.70 18.92
N GLU A 74 -5.49 8.45 18.44
CA GLU A 74 -5.48 7.25 19.29
C GLU A 74 -4.26 7.23 20.22
N GLU A 75 -3.06 7.46 19.69
CA GLU A 75 -1.86 7.43 20.51
C GLU A 75 -1.75 8.65 21.43
N GLN A 76 -2.25 9.82 21.01
CA GLN A 76 -2.26 11.02 21.86
C GLN A 76 -3.27 10.97 23.00
N LEU A 77 -4.33 10.17 22.88
CA LEU A 77 -5.23 9.88 24.01
C LEU A 77 -4.49 9.12 25.12
N VAL A 78 -3.50 8.29 24.76
CA VAL A 78 -2.63 7.59 25.72
C VAL A 78 -1.56 8.53 26.29
N ALA A 79 -0.93 9.37 25.46
CA ALA A 79 0.09 10.32 25.91
C ALA A 79 -0.47 11.61 26.55
N HIS A 80 -1.78 11.72 26.72
CA HIS A 80 -2.47 12.89 27.28
C HIS A 80 -2.05 14.23 26.65
N TRP A 81 -1.73 14.23 25.34
CA TRP A 81 -1.26 15.41 24.60
C TRP A 81 -0.06 16.13 25.24
N THR A 82 0.73 15.42 26.05
CA THR A 82 1.82 15.99 26.83
C THR A 82 3.15 15.54 26.25
N LEU A 83 3.96 16.48 25.75
CA LEU A 83 5.31 16.19 25.25
C LEU A 83 6.36 16.25 26.36
N ILE A 84 6.28 17.29 27.19
CA ILE A 84 7.16 17.50 28.33
C ILE A 84 6.28 17.47 29.57
N ASP A 85 6.59 16.57 30.49
CA ASP A 85 5.89 16.51 31.77
C ASP A 85 6.18 17.80 32.56
N PRO A 86 5.16 18.60 32.91
CA PRO A 86 5.35 19.87 33.62
C PRO A 86 6.07 19.71 34.97
N ARG A 87 5.97 18.54 35.62
CA ARG A 87 6.55 18.29 36.93
C ARG A 87 8.01 17.86 36.85
N THR A 88 8.33 16.95 35.95
CA THR A 88 9.67 16.36 35.85
C THR A 88 10.58 17.09 34.86
N GLN A 89 10.01 17.93 33.99
CA GLN A 89 10.71 18.61 32.88
C GLN A 89 11.43 17.62 31.94
N GLN A 90 10.96 16.37 31.90
CA GLN A 90 11.45 15.32 31.02
C GLN A 90 10.42 15.03 29.93
N PHE A 91 10.86 14.37 28.85
CA PHE A 91 9.94 13.89 27.82
C PHE A 91 8.99 12.84 28.38
N HIS A 92 7.71 12.99 28.07
CA HIS A 92 6.65 12.04 28.43
C HIS A 92 6.29 11.20 27.20
N GLU A 93 6.42 9.87 27.32
CA GLU A 93 6.07 8.89 26.26
C GLU A 93 6.61 9.29 24.88
N LEU A 94 7.93 9.55 24.79
CA LEU A 94 8.55 10.11 23.58
C LEU A 94 8.40 9.19 22.35
N ASP A 95 8.28 7.88 22.54
CA ASP A 95 8.05 6.92 21.46
C ASP A 95 6.70 7.13 20.76
N ILE A 96 5.67 7.56 21.49
CA ILE A 96 4.37 7.95 20.93
C ILE A 96 4.54 9.17 20.01
N TRP A 97 5.36 10.15 20.38
CA TRP A 97 5.62 11.32 19.54
C TRP A 97 6.39 11.00 18.26
N GLN A 98 7.26 9.98 18.29
CA GLN A 98 7.89 9.47 17.07
C GLN A 98 6.87 8.82 16.14
N HIS A 99 5.98 7.97 16.67
CA HIS A 99 4.92 7.34 15.89
C HIS A 99 3.94 8.37 15.28
N ASN A 100 3.48 9.36 16.05
CA ASN A 100 2.70 10.49 15.53
C ASN A 100 3.38 11.19 14.37
N THR A 101 4.70 11.37 14.46
CA THR A 101 5.47 11.99 13.38
C THR A 101 5.40 11.12 12.14
N MET A 102 5.55 9.80 12.24
CA MET A 102 5.37 8.88 11.10
C MET A 102 3.96 9.01 10.50
N TYR A 103 2.91 8.93 11.32
CA TYR A 103 1.51 9.04 10.87
C TYR A 103 1.23 10.37 10.17
N LEU A 104 1.81 11.47 10.66
CA LEU A 104 1.63 12.80 10.08
C LEU A 104 2.13 12.86 8.63
N PHE A 105 3.29 12.27 8.32
CA PHE A 105 3.80 12.28 6.96
C PHE A 105 2.98 11.41 6.00
N PHE A 106 2.45 10.27 6.47
CA PHE A 106 1.50 9.49 5.67
C PHE A 106 0.15 10.21 5.49
N ALA A 107 -0.33 10.92 6.51
CA ALA A 107 -1.52 11.75 6.40
C ALA A 107 -1.33 12.89 5.38
N LEU A 108 -0.16 13.54 5.40
CA LEU A 108 0.24 14.58 4.47
C LEU A 108 0.29 14.06 3.02
N ASN A 109 0.82 12.85 2.80
CA ASN A 109 0.74 12.21 1.49
C ASN A 109 -0.72 12.05 1.03
N GLY A 110 -1.61 11.59 1.91
CA GLY A 110 -3.05 11.51 1.61
C GLY A 110 -3.68 12.86 1.27
N ILE A 111 -3.25 13.94 1.93
CA ILE A 111 -3.71 15.29 1.62
C ILE A 111 -3.27 15.70 0.21
N PHE A 112 -2.03 15.40 -0.19
CA PHE A 112 -1.57 15.67 -1.56
C PHE A 112 -2.38 14.89 -2.61
N ASP A 113 -2.72 13.62 -2.35
CA ASP A 113 -3.61 12.85 -3.24
C ASP A 113 -4.99 13.53 -3.38
N ILE A 114 -5.54 14.06 -2.28
CA ILE A 114 -6.82 14.80 -2.28
C ILE A 114 -6.69 16.11 -3.08
N LEU A 115 -5.62 16.88 -2.85
CA LEU A 115 -5.36 18.14 -3.56
C LEU A 115 -5.23 17.92 -5.07
N ILE A 116 -4.53 16.87 -5.49
CA ILE A 116 -4.39 16.48 -6.90
C ILE A 116 -5.77 16.15 -7.49
N ALA A 117 -6.60 15.36 -6.79
CA ALA A 117 -7.94 15.03 -7.25
C ALA A 117 -8.87 16.24 -7.36
N MET A 118 -8.68 17.25 -6.50
CA MET A 118 -9.39 18.53 -6.55
C MET A 118 -8.82 19.51 -7.58
N ARG A 119 -7.78 19.13 -8.33
CA ARG A 119 -7.08 19.99 -9.31
C ARG A 119 -6.50 21.27 -8.68
N ALA A 120 -6.08 21.19 -7.42
CA ALA A 120 -5.36 22.29 -6.78
C ALA A 120 -4.03 22.56 -7.50
N PRO A 121 -3.48 23.79 -7.45
CA PRO A 121 -2.24 24.16 -8.12
C PRO A 121 -1.01 23.63 -7.36
N VAL A 122 -0.84 22.31 -7.32
CA VAL A 122 0.31 21.64 -6.70
C VAL A 122 1.32 21.18 -7.76
N PRO A 123 2.63 21.09 -7.42
CA PRO A 123 3.64 20.58 -8.34
C PRO A 123 3.34 19.15 -8.82
N SER A 124 3.67 18.87 -10.08
CA SER A 124 3.55 17.52 -10.64
C SER A 124 4.48 16.55 -9.90
N GLY A 125 3.95 15.36 -9.56
CA GLY A 125 4.69 14.31 -8.87
C GLY A 125 4.85 14.49 -7.35
N ILE A 126 4.18 15.48 -6.76
CA ILE A 126 4.21 15.72 -5.30
C ILE A 126 3.65 14.53 -4.50
N ASP A 127 2.75 13.75 -5.06
CA ASP A 127 2.24 12.48 -4.54
C ASP A 127 3.36 11.45 -4.36
N TYR A 128 4.21 11.27 -5.37
CA TYR A 128 5.33 10.32 -5.29
C TYR A 128 6.43 10.80 -4.33
N VAL A 129 6.78 12.10 -4.40
CA VAL A 129 7.82 12.69 -3.54
C VAL A 129 7.39 12.67 -2.07
N SER A 130 6.15 13.05 -1.77
CA SER A 130 5.65 13.03 -0.38
C SER A 130 5.52 11.61 0.16
N LEU A 131 5.18 10.62 -0.68
CA LEU A 131 5.18 9.21 -0.27
C LEU A 131 6.59 8.69 0.01
N SER A 132 7.56 9.03 -0.84
CA SER A 132 8.98 8.72 -0.62
C SER A 132 9.49 9.34 0.69
N LEU A 133 9.09 10.58 0.97
CA LEU A 133 9.41 11.29 2.20
C LEU A 133 8.79 10.61 3.43
N ALA A 134 7.53 10.18 3.35
CA ALA A 134 6.87 9.46 4.44
C ALA A 134 7.62 8.16 4.82
N TYR A 135 7.96 7.33 3.82
CA TYR A 135 8.79 6.14 4.05
C TYR A 135 10.20 6.47 4.56
N SER A 136 10.78 7.58 4.13
CA SER A 136 12.10 8.03 4.60
C SER A 136 12.07 8.44 6.07
N VAL A 137 11.04 9.19 6.49
CA VAL A 137 10.85 9.60 7.88
C VAL A 137 10.56 8.39 8.77
N GLU A 138 9.72 7.45 8.30
CA GLU A 138 9.50 6.17 8.97
C GLU A 138 10.82 5.42 9.20
N GLY A 139 11.61 5.21 8.13
CA GLY A 139 12.89 4.52 8.23
C GLY A 139 13.90 5.24 9.13
N LEU A 140 13.95 6.58 9.08
CA LEU A 140 14.83 7.40 9.92
C LEU A 140 14.49 7.24 11.41
N LEU A 141 13.21 7.37 11.75
CA LEU A 141 12.75 7.28 13.14
C LEU A 141 12.95 5.86 13.68
N PHE A 142 12.63 4.82 12.89
CA PHE A 142 12.95 3.45 13.29
C PHE A 142 14.44 3.24 13.50
N PHE A 143 15.30 3.74 12.61
CA PHE A 143 16.74 3.57 12.74
C PHE A 143 17.29 4.07 14.08
N TYR A 144 16.86 5.25 14.52
CA TYR A 144 17.34 5.85 15.77
C TYR A 144 16.65 5.28 17.01
N HIS A 145 15.43 4.78 16.90
CA HIS A 145 14.69 4.15 18.01
C HIS A 145 15.28 2.81 18.50
N LEU A 146 16.19 2.20 17.73
CA LEU A 146 16.78 0.90 18.08
C LEU A 146 17.93 0.95 19.09
N HIS A 147 18.41 2.13 19.47
CA HIS A 147 19.50 2.24 20.44
C HIS A 147 19.09 1.69 21.81
N GLY A 148 19.88 0.74 22.32
CA GLY A 148 19.64 0.14 23.64
C GLY A 148 18.66 -1.04 23.69
N ARG A 149 18.15 -1.51 22.54
CA ARG A 149 17.27 -2.70 22.46
C ARG A 149 18.06 -4.02 22.36
N ILE A 150 17.39 -5.11 22.72
CA ILE A 150 17.94 -6.48 22.72
C ILE A 150 18.12 -6.99 21.28
N GLY A 151 19.06 -7.91 21.06
CA GLY A 151 19.56 -8.30 19.74
C GLY A 151 18.49 -8.71 18.71
N LEU A 152 17.51 -9.54 19.08
CA LEU A 152 16.45 -9.98 18.16
C LEU A 152 15.49 -8.85 17.80
N ASP A 153 15.10 -8.02 18.77
CA ASP A 153 14.28 -6.83 18.56
C ASP A 153 14.94 -5.86 17.55
N VAL A 154 16.24 -5.60 17.74
CA VAL A 154 17.04 -4.81 16.79
C VAL A 154 17.09 -5.47 15.41
N ARG A 155 17.22 -6.80 15.31
CA ARG A 155 17.25 -7.52 14.04
C ARG A 155 15.93 -7.36 13.26
N LEU A 156 14.82 -7.56 13.94
CA LEU A 156 13.47 -7.47 13.38
C LEU A 156 13.20 -6.08 12.80
N HIS A 157 13.49 -5.03 13.56
CA HIS A 157 13.25 -3.66 13.13
C HIS A 157 14.25 -3.16 12.09
N ARG A 158 15.51 -3.62 12.10
CA ARG A 158 16.45 -3.31 11.00
C ARG A 158 15.93 -3.80 9.65
N LEU A 159 15.25 -4.95 9.63
CA LEU A 159 14.61 -5.47 8.42
C LEU A 159 13.41 -4.60 7.98
N LEU A 160 12.65 -4.01 8.92
CA LEU A 160 11.66 -2.97 8.61
C LEU A 160 12.30 -1.73 8.00
N VAL A 161 13.42 -1.25 8.56
CA VAL A 161 14.17 -0.09 8.01
C VAL A 161 14.61 -0.36 6.57
N LEU A 162 15.08 -1.58 6.27
CA LEU A 162 15.43 -1.97 4.90
C LEU A 162 14.20 -1.94 3.98
N ALA A 163 13.07 -2.50 4.41
CA ALA A 163 11.83 -2.48 3.63
C ALA A 163 11.33 -1.04 3.39
N ALA A 164 11.37 -0.18 4.41
CA ALA A 164 11.02 1.24 4.31
C ALA A 164 11.94 1.98 3.34
N GLY A 165 13.26 1.72 3.40
CA GLY A 165 14.23 2.29 2.48
C GLY A 165 13.96 1.91 1.02
N LEU A 166 13.56 0.66 0.75
CA LEU A 166 13.15 0.22 -0.58
C LEU A 166 11.86 0.91 -1.04
N CYS A 167 10.85 1.02 -0.17
CA CYS A 167 9.63 1.79 -0.45
C CYS A 167 9.97 3.24 -0.81
N ALA A 168 10.79 3.91 0.00
CA ALA A 168 11.22 5.29 -0.21
C ALA A 168 11.96 5.47 -1.55
N ALA A 169 12.94 4.59 -1.83
CA ALA A 169 13.72 4.64 -3.06
C ALA A 169 12.84 4.45 -4.29
N VAL A 170 11.95 3.44 -4.29
CA VAL A 170 11.10 3.15 -5.46
C VAL A 170 10.07 4.26 -5.66
N SER A 171 9.44 4.78 -4.60
CA SER A 171 8.56 5.96 -4.69
C SER A 171 9.29 7.18 -5.25
N GLY A 172 10.55 7.40 -4.87
CA GLY A 172 11.38 8.49 -5.42
C GLY A 172 11.66 8.29 -6.91
N LEU A 173 11.95 7.05 -7.33
CA LEU A 173 12.13 6.70 -8.75
C LEU A 173 10.84 6.91 -9.57
N GLU A 174 9.65 6.67 -8.98
CA GLU A 174 8.36 6.95 -9.62
C GLU A 174 8.19 8.43 -9.94
N ALA A 175 8.65 9.33 -9.07
CA ALA A 175 8.64 10.77 -9.32
C ALA A 175 9.50 11.17 -10.54
N TRP A 176 10.63 10.49 -10.76
CA TRP A 176 11.53 10.77 -11.88
C TRP A 176 11.14 10.10 -13.19
N LYS A 177 10.54 8.90 -13.14
CA LYS A 177 10.11 8.14 -14.33
C LYS A 177 8.62 7.80 -14.28
N PRO A 178 7.73 8.81 -14.25
CA PRO A 178 6.29 8.60 -14.25
C PRO A 178 5.88 8.01 -15.61
N GLY A 179 5.49 6.74 -15.65
CA GLY A 179 5.08 6.06 -16.89
C GLY A 179 5.37 4.56 -16.92
N THR A 180 6.38 4.12 -16.16
CA THR A 180 6.67 2.69 -16.00
C THR A 180 5.62 2.04 -15.10
N LEU A 181 5.15 0.85 -15.47
CA LEU A 181 4.26 0.08 -14.58
C LEU A 181 5.06 -0.76 -13.57
N LEU A 182 6.32 -1.05 -13.87
CA LEU A 182 7.17 -1.88 -13.01
C LEU A 182 7.44 -1.21 -11.66
N LEU A 183 7.76 0.09 -11.63
CA LEU A 183 8.06 0.80 -10.38
C LEU A 183 6.90 0.73 -9.36
N PRO A 184 5.65 1.08 -9.71
CA PRO A 184 4.54 0.94 -8.77
C PRO A 184 4.28 -0.52 -8.35
N MET A 185 4.55 -1.51 -9.21
CA MET A 185 4.46 -2.93 -8.85
C MET A 185 5.51 -3.32 -7.80
N VAL A 186 6.76 -2.86 -7.99
CA VAL A 186 7.84 -3.10 -7.02
C VAL A 186 7.54 -2.40 -5.71
N ARG A 187 7.09 -1.13 -5.74
CA ARG A 187 6.66 -0.41 -4.53
C ARG A 187 5.56 -1.17 -3.80
N THR A 188 4.58 -1.69 -4.53
CA THR A 188 3.49 -2.50 -3.96
C THR A 188 4.02 -3.73 -3.24
N ALA A 189 4.98 -4.46 -3.85
CA ALA A 189 5.62 -5.61 -3.21
C ALA A 189 6.37 -5.20 -1.93
N CYS A 190 7.12 -4.08 -1.96
CA CYS A 190 7.82 -3.55 -0.79
C CYS A 190 6.83 -3.14 0.33
N THR A 191 5.69 -2.55 -0.01
CA THR A 191 4.68 -2.19 0.99
C THR A 191 3.99 -3.42 1.59
N LEU A 192 3.70 -4.44 0.79
CA LEU A 192 3.24 -5.74 1.33
C LEU A 192 4.29 -6.37 2.25
N LEU A 193 5.57 -6.23 1.92
CA LEU A 193 6.67 -6.74 2.74
C LEU A 193 6.70 -6.02 4.09
N GLN A 194 6.62 -4.69 4.12
CA GLN A 194 6.45 -3.96 5.37
C GLN A 194 5.26 -4.47 6.16
N GLY A 195 4.08 -4.55 5.54
CA GLY A 195 2.84 -4.94 6.21
C GLY A 195 2.89 -6.34 6.83
N THR A 196 3.31 -7.35 6.05
CA THR A 196 3.46 -8.71 6.56
C THR A 196 4.56 -8.81 7.63
N TRP A 197 5.63 -8.02 7.50
CA TRP A 197 6.73 -8.05 8.44
C TRP A 197 6.38 -7.37 9.76
N PHE A 198 5.63 -6.27 9.75
CA PHE A 198 5.08 -5.66 10.98
C PHE A 198 4.28 -6.67 11.80
N TRP A 199 3.42 -7.47 11.15
CA TRP A 199 2.72 -8.56 11.82
C TRP A 199 3.68 -9.61 12.39
N GLN A 200 4.73 -9.98 11.64
CA GLN A 200 5.75 -10.91 12.11
C GLN A 200 6.51 -10.38 13.34
N VAL A 201 6.86 -9.09 13.36
CA VAL A 201 7.47 -8.43 14.52
C VAL A 201 6.54 -8.49 15.72
N GLY A 202 5.26 -8.15 15.53
CA GLY A 202 4.23 -8.22 16.56
C GLY A 202 4.14 -9.62 17.18
N TRP A 203 4.07 -10.67 16.35
CA TRP A 203 4.01 -12.05 16.83
C TRP A 203 5.26 -12.53 17.57
N ILE A 204 6.45 -12.14 17.12
CA ILE A 204 7.70 -12.59 17.74
C ILE A 204 7.94 -11.88 19.08
N LEU A 205 7.76 -10.56 19.12
CA LEU A 205 8.01 -9.78 20.33
C LEU A 205 6.86 -9.83 21.34
N TYR A 206 5.64 -10.04 20.86
CA TYR A 206 4.42 -10.02 21.68
C TYR A 206 3.50 -11.19 21.30
N PRO A 207 3.91 -12.44 21.52
CA PRO A 207 3.12 -13.60 21.18
C PRO A 207 1.76 -13.54 21.90
N PRO A 208 0.63 -13.68 21.18
CA PRO A 208 -0.71 -13.55 21.76
C PRO A 208 -1.10 -14.73 22.66
N PHE A 209 -0.33 -15.82 22.62
CA PHE A 209 -0.57 -17.04 23.38
C PHE A 209 0.55 -17.26 24.41
N PRO A 210 0.22 -17.54 25.68
CA PRO A 210 1.21 -17.87 26.70
C PRO A 210 2.08 -19.06 26.29
N GLY A 211 3.36 -19.05 26.72
CA GLY A 211 4.30 -20.16 26.51
C GLY A 211 4.96 -20.24 25.13
N HIS A 212 4.75 -19.24 24.27
CA HIS A 212 5.36 -19.14 22.93
C HIS A 212 6.40 -18.01 22.86
N GLU A 213 7.06 -17.72 23.97
CA GLU A 213 8.05 -16.66 24.07
C GLU A 213 9.32 -17.03 23.30
N TRP A 214 9.86 -16.04 22.58
CA TRP A 214 11.10 -16.19 21.83
C TRP A 214 12.29 -15.79 22.70
N ASP A 215 13.38 -16.55 22.61
CA ASP A 215 14.67 -16.11 23.13
C ASP A 215 15.19 -14.94 22.28
N LEU A 216 15.19 -13.74 22.87
CA LEU A 216 15.57 -12.49 22.21
C LEU A 216 17.10 -12.33 22.02
N GLU A 217 17.90 -13.15 22.67
CA GLU A 217 19.37 -13.15 22.56
C GLU A 217 19.90 -14.31 21.70
N SER A 218 19.06 -15.31 21.42
CA SER A 218 19.41 -16.46 20.58
C SER A 218 19.88 -16.05 19.19
N HIS A 219 21.10 -16.48 18.85
CA HIS A 219 21.65 -16.33 17.51
C HIS A 219 20.84 -17.11 16.45
N GLU A 220 20.34 -18.30 16.81
CA GLU A 220 19.52 -19.12 15.91
C GLU A 220 18.21 -18.41 15.56
N ASN A 221 17.57 -17.76 16.52
CA ASN A 221 16.39 -16.94 16.28
C ASN A 221 16.72 -15.76 15.35
N MET A 222 17.86 -15.12 15.52
CA MET A 222 18.30 -14.04 14.62
C MET A 222 18.54 -14.54 13.18
N MET A 223 19.15 -15.72 13.02
CA MET A 223 19.32 -16.34 11.70
C MET A 223 17.97 -16.70 11.07
N PHE A 224 17.07 -17.28 11.87
CA PHE A 224 15.74 -17.67 11.45
C PHE A 224 14.95 -16.46 10.94
N VAL A 225 14.93 -15.33 11.66
CA VAL A 225 14.15 -14.15 11.21
C VAL A 225 14.70 -13.55 9.93
N SER A 226 16.03 -13.53 9.74
CA SER A 226 16.61 -13.10 8.46
C SER A 226 16.22 -14.03 7.31
N MET A 227 16.20 -15.35 7.55
CA MET A 227 15.66 -16.30 6.59
C MET A 227 14.18 -16.01 6.34
N ALA A 228 13.33 -15.98 7.37
CA ALA A 228 11.89 -15.76 7.28
C ALA A 228 11.54 -14.49 6.48
N PHE A 229 12.31 -13.41 6.65
CA PHE A 229 12.16 -12.20 5.83
C PHE A 229 12.29 -12.47 4.32
N CYS A 230 13.26 -13.28 3.91
CA CYS A 230 13.41 -13.70 2.51
C CYS A 230 12.23 -14.58 2.05
N TRP A 231 11.67 -15.41 2.94
CA TRP A 231 10.46 -16.19 2.62
C TRP A 231 9.23 -15.29 2.45
N HIS A 232 9.11 -14.19 3.21
CA HIS A 232 8.07 -13.19 2.97
C HIS A 232 8.22 -12.56 1.59
N ILE A 233 9.44 -12.19 1.17
CA ILE A 233 9.70 -11.68 -0.18
C ILE A 233 9.23 -12.68 -1.24
N LEU A 234 9.66 -13.94 -1.12
CA LEU A 234 9.25 -15.00 -2.05
C LEU A 234 7.72 -15.18 -2.08
N GLY A 235 7.08 -15.25 -0.91
CA GLY A 235 5.64 -15.40 -0.76
C GLY A 235 4.85 -14.26 -1.41
N ILE A 236 5.31 -13.01 -1.23
CA ILE A 236 4.69 -11.82 -1.83
C ILE A 236 4.83 -11.85 -3.35
N LEU A 237 6.01 -12.21 -3.88
CA LEU A 237 6.22 -12.32 -5.32
C LEU A 237 5.30 -13.39 -5.93
N LEU A 238 5.22 -14.57 -5.31
CA LEU A 238 4.31 -15.64 -5.77
C LEU A 238 2.85 -15.21 -5.68
N PHE A 239 2.44 -14.59 -4.58
CA PHE A 239 1.10 -14.05 -4.41
C PHE A 239 0.74 -13.05 -5.51
N MET A 240 1.61 -12.06 -5.75
CA MET A 240 1.39 -11.08 -6.80
C MET A 240 1.36 -11.74 -8.19
N SER A 241 2.26 -12.67 -8.49
CA SER A 241 2.23 -13.42 -9.76
C SER A 241 0.89 -14.14 -9.98
N VAL A 242 0.39 -14.84 -8.97
CA VAL A 242 -0.91 -15.52 -9.04
C VAL A 242 -2.05 -14.52 -9.29
N VAL A 243 -2.11 -13.43 -8.52
CA VAL A 243 -3.15 -12.41 -8.68
C VAL A 243 -3.10 -11.81 -10.09
N TYR A 244 -1.91 -11.50 -10.60
CA TYR A 244 -1.74 -10.89 -11.92
C TYR A 244 -2.19 -11.84 -13.04
N THR A 245 -1.81 -13.11 -12.95
CA THR A 245 -2.24 -14.14 -13.91
C THR A 245 -3.75 -14.34 -13.88
N VAL A 246 -4.35 -14.47 -12.69
CA VAL A 246 -5.80 -14.64 -12.55
C VAL A 246 -6.55 -13.43 -13.11
N VAL A 247 -6.14 -12.21 -12.74
CA VAL A 247 -6.77 -10.98 -13.24
C VAL A 247 -6.62 -10.84 -14.75
N TYR A 248 -5.48 -11.22 -15.31
CA TYR A 248 -5.27 -11.23 -16.76
C TYR A 248 -6.22 -12.19 -17.48
N HIS A 249 -6.36 -13.44 -17.00
CA HIS A 249 -7.28 -14.39 -17.61
C HIS A 249 -8.74 -13.95 -17.49
N ILE A 250 -9.15 -13.41 -16.34
CA ILE A 250 -10.50 -12.84 -16.16
C ILE A 250 -10.71 -11.66 -17.12
N TYR A 251 -9.71 -10.79 -17.27
CA TYR A 251 -9.77 -9.64 -18.17
C TYR A 251 -9.93 -10.09 -19.63
N GLN A 252 -9.11 -11.04 -20.09
CA GLN A 252 -9.17 -11.57 -21.45
C GLN A 252 -10.49 -12.28 -21.75
N ALA A 253 -11.02 -13.06 -20.80
CA ALA A 253 -12.31 -13.70 -20.95
C ALA A 253 -13.45 -12.69 -21.15
N LYS A 254 -13.43 -11.58 -20.38
CA LYS A 254 -14.41 -10.50 -20.50
C LYS A 254 -14.27 -9.72 -21.82
N GLU A 255 -13.06 -9.42 -22.26
CA GLU A 255 -12.84 -8.75 -23.54
C GLU A 255 -13.30 -9.62 -24.71
N LYS A 256 -13.03 -10.94 -24.68
CA LYS A 256 -13.54 -11.88 -25.69
C LYS A 256 -15.07 -11.90 -25.75
N GLN A 257 -15.75 -11.99 -24.59
CA GLN A 257 -17.21 -11.94 -24.52
C GLN A 257 -17.76 -10.64 -25.11
N ARG A 258 -17.17 -9.50 -24.76
CA ARG A 258 -17.58 -8.19 -25.27
C ARG A 258 -17.38 -8.06 -26.78
N GLY A 259 -16.29 -8.60 -27.32
CA GLY A 259 -16.07 -8.68 -28.77
C GLY A 259 -17.17 -9.48 -29.48
N THR A 260 -17.51 -10.65 -28.95
CA THR A 260 -18.58 -11.50 -29.49
C THR A 260 -19.97 -10.84 -29.42
N GLU A 261 -20.30 -10.13 -28.34
CA GLU A 261 -21.55 -9.35 -28.24
C GLU A 261 -21.62 -8.21 -29.28
N LEU A 262 -20.50 -7.53 -29.53
CA LEU A 262 -20.41 -6.45 -30.53
C LEU A 262 -20.53 -6.97 -31.96
N GLU A 263 -20.05 -8.19 -32.26
CA GLU A 263 -20.20 -8.83 -33.57
C GLU A 263 -21.63 -9.37 -33.79
N LEU A 264 -22.25 -9.97 -32.77
CA LEU A 264 -23.58 -10.57 -32.87
C LEU A 264 -24.73 -9.55 -32.79
N GLY A 265 -24.53 -8.41 -32.13
CA GLY A 265 -25.55 -7.36 -32.00
C GLY A 265 -26.09 -6.86 -33.36
N PRO A 266 -25.22 -6.42 -34.29
CA PRO A 266 -25.61 -5.97 -35.63
C PRO A 266 -26.27 -7.08 -36.46
N LEU A 267 -25.76 -8.31 -36.38
CA LEU A 267 -26.32 -9.48 -37.07
C LEU A 267 -27.74 -9.79 -36.60
N SER A 268 -27.98 -9.76 -35.28
CA SER A 268 -29.31 -9.97 -34.72
C SER A 268 -30.28 -8.86 -35.11
N SER A 269 -29.84 -7.60 -35.14
CA SER A 269 -30.71 -6.49 -35.57
C SER A 269 -31.06 -6.57 -37.05
N HIS A 270 -30.11 -6.97 -37.92
CA HIS A 270 -30.37 -7.17 -39.34
C HIS A 270 -31.35 -8.32 -39.60
N MET A 271 -31.23 -9.44 -38.88
CA MET A 271 -32.17 -10.56 -39.00
C MET A 271 -33.58 -10.19 -38.53
N LEU A 272 -33.71 -9.47 -37.42
CA LEU A 272 -35.02 -9.00 -36.92
C LEU A 272 -35.68 -8.03 -37.89
N GLN A 273 -34.90 -7.15 -38.52
CA GLN A 273 -35.42 -6.21 -39.51
C GLN A 273 -35.85 -6.90 -40.80
N ALA A 274 -35.04 -7.84 -41.31
CA ALA A 274 -35.41 -8.64 -42.49
C ALA A 274 -36.67 -9.48 -42.26
N HIS A 275 -36.87 -10.00 -41.05
CA HIS A 275 -38.07 -10.77 -40.71
C HIS A 275 -39.32 -9.88 -40.57
N SER A 276 -39.17 -8.66 -40.03
CA SER A 276 -40.24 -7.65 -39.98
C SER A 276 -40.67 -7.20 -41.38
N ASP A 277 -39.72 -6.97 -42.27
CA ASP A 277 -40.02 -6.54 -43.65
C ASP A 277 -40.75 -7.65 -44.43
N SER A 278 -40.47 -8.92 -44.15
CA SER A 278 -41.14 -10.07 -44.79
C SER A 278 -42.57 -10.35 -44.33
N GLU A 279 -43.01 -9.82 -43.19
CA GLU A 279 -44.41 -9.99 -42.72
C GLU A 279 -45.33 -8.85 -43.17
N LEU A 280 -44.79 -7.83 -43.84
CA LEU A 280 -45.52 -6.68 -44.36
C LEU A 280 -45.83 -6.76 -45.87
N ASP A 281 -45.29 -7.77 -46.56
CA ASP A 281 -45.56 -8.11 -47.97
C ASP A 281 -46.52 -9.31 -48.09
#